data_AF-A0A7X8QU46-F1
#
_entry.id   AF-A0A7X8QU46-F1
#
_cell.length_a   1.000
_cell.length_b   1.000
_cell.length_c   1.000
_cell.angle_alpha   90.00
_cell.angle_beta   90.00
_cell.angle_gamma   90.00
#
_symmetry.space_group_name_H-M   'P 1'
#
loop_
_entity.id
_entity.type
_entity.pdbx_description
1 polymer ?
#
loop_
_entity_poly.entity_id
_entity_poly.type
_entity_poly.pdbx_seq_one_letter_code
_entity_poly.pdbx_strand_id
1 'polypeptide(L)' 'VQIMVQKILAMPEIPRPDDAADALAVAICHIHSHRMRKAFKSQP' A
#
# COMPACT_ATOMS: atom_id res chain seq x y z
N VAL A 1 8.82 3.19 6.52
CA VAL A 1 7.54 2.86 5.85
C VAL A 1 6.49 3.98 5.99
N GLN A 2 6.33 4.58 7.16
CA GLN A 2 5.30 5.60 7.43
C GLN A 2 5.26 6.80 6.46
N ILE A 3 6.41 7.38 6.10
CA ILE A 3 6.47 8.51 5.13
C ILE A 3 5.95 8.09 3.75
N MET A 4 6.23 6.85 3.33
CA MET A 4 5.76 6.32 2.05
C MET A 4 4.24 6.15 2.07
N VAL A 5 3.69 5.58 3.16
CA VAL A 5 2.24 5.46 3.36
C VAL A 5 1.55 6.82 3.38
N GLN A 6 2.10 7.80 4.13
CA GLN A 6 1.59 9.17 4.17
C GLN A 6 1.47 9.75 2.75
N LYS A 7 2.54 9.65 1.95
CA LYS A 7 2.58 10.22 0.60
C LYS A 7 1.62 9.50 -0.36
N ILE A 8 1.56 8.17 -0.31
CA ILE A 8 0.68 7.38 -1.18
C ILE A 8 -0.80 7.66 -0.88
N LEU A 9 -1.15 7.85 0.40
CA LEU A 9 -2.52 8.09 0.84
C LEU A 9 -2.85 9.58 1.02
N ALA A 10 -1.93 10.48 0.65
CA ALA A 10 -2.05 11.92 0.83
C ALA A 10 -2.51 12.34 2.24
N MET A 11 -1.97 11.68 3.27
CA MET A 11 -2.33 11.96 4.66
C MET A 11 -1.76 13.31 5.13
N PRO A 12 -2.51 14.08 5.93
CA PRO A 12 -2.06 15.40 6.40
C PRO A 12 -0.84 15.32 7.32
N GLU A 13 -0.65 14.18 7.99
CA GLU A 13 0.46 13.91 8.90
C GLU A 13 0.95 12.46 8.77
N ILE A 14 2.11 12.19 9.36
CA ILE A 14 2.69 10.83 9.35
C ILE A 14 1.78 9.92 10.18
N PRO A 15 1.30 8.78 9.64
CA PRO A 15 0.42 7.86 10.35
C PRO A 15 1.08 7.35 11.63
N ARG A 16 0.38 7.54 12.75
CA ARG A 16 0.69 7.01 14.08
C ARG A 16 -0.53 6.27 14.64
N PRO A 17 -0.36 5.21 15.45
CA PRO A 17 0.91 4.57 15.84
C PRO A 17 1.57 3.81 14.67
N ASP A 18 2.81 3.38 14.87
CA ASP A 18 3.63 2.71 13.84
C ASP A 18 2.92 1.46 13.27
N ASP A 19 2.24 0.68 14.13
CA ASP A 19 1.47 -0.52 13.74
C ASP A 19 0.36 -0.21 12.71
N ALA A 20 -0.28 0.96 12.81
CA ALA A 20 -1.31 1.37 11.87
C ALA A 20 -0.71 1.66 10.49
N ALA A 21 0.49 2.25 10.44
CA ALA A 21 1.19 2.48 9.18
C ALA A 21 1.63 1.17 8.51
N ASP A 22 2.03 0.17 9.31
CA ASP A 22 2.40 -1.15 8.80
C ASP A 22 1.17 -1.88 8.23
N ALA A 23 0.02 -1.83 8.90
CA ALA A 23 -1.23 -2.38 8.38
C ALA A 23 -1.64 -1.73 7.04
N LEU A 24 -1.52 -0.40 6.94
CA LEU A 24 -1.78 0.33 5.69
C LEU A 24 -0.80 -0.06 4.58
N ALA A 25 0.48 -0.22 4.90
CA ALA A 25 1.49 -0.66 3.94
C ALA A 25 1.19 -2.07 3.41
N VAL A 26 0.80 -3.01 4.28
CA VAL A 26 0.39 -4.36 3.88
C VAL A 26 -0.83 -4.32 2.95
N ALA A 27 -1.84 -3.51 3.25
CA ALA A 27 -3.01 -3.36 2.40
C ALA A 27 -2.66 -2.77 1.02
N ILE A 28 -1.83 -1.72 0.98
CA ILE A 28 -1.31 -1.13 -0.25
C ILE A 28 -0.57 -2.19 -1.06
N CYS A 29 0.38 -2.90 -0.46
CA CYS A 29 1.13 -3.98 -1.11
C CYS A 29 0.19 -5.04 -1.68
N HIS A 30 -0.78 -5.52 -0.90
CA HIS A 30 -1.73 -6.55 -1.33
C HIS A 30 -2.51 -6.12 -2.59
N ILE A 31 -3.04 -4.89 -2.61
CA ILE A 31 -3.77 -4.37 -3.76
C ILE A 31 -2.88 -4.28 -5.01
N HIS A 32 -1.66 -3.76 -4.86
CA HIS A 32 -0.71 -3.63 -5.97
C HIS A 32 -0.28 -5.00 -6.51
N SER A 33 0.09 -5.93 -5.63
CA SER A 33 0.44 -7.31 -6.00
C SER A 33 -0.72 -8.03 -6.68
N HIS A 34 -1.96 -7.86 -6.18
CA HIS A 34 -3.15 -8.44 -6.79
C HIS A 34 -3.41 -7.87 -8.19
N ARG A 35 -3.30 -6.55 -8.37
CA ARG A 35 -3.44 -5.89 -9.68
C ARG A 35 -2.38 -6.36 -10.67
N MET A 36 -1.12 -6.44 -10.24
CA MET A 36 -0.03 -6.98 -11.06
C MET A 36 -0.32 -8.43 -11.46
N ARG A 37 -0.67 -9.29 -10.51
CA ARG A 37 -1.00 -10.70 -10.79
C ARG A 37 -2.16 -10.82 -11.78
N LYS A 38 -3.20 -9.99 -11.68
CA LYS A 38 -4.30 -9.95 -12.64
C LYS A 38 -3.81 -9.53 -14.04
N ALA A 39 -2.99 -8.48 -14.12
CA ALA A 39 -2.42 -8.03 -15.39
C ALA A 39 -1.55 -9.11 -16.06
N PHE A 40 -0.73 -9.83 -15.28
CA PHE A 40 0.10 -10.93 -15.81
C PHE A 40 -0.70 -12.19 -16.15
N LYS A 41 -1.81 -12.49 -15.46
CA LYS A 41 -2.72 -13.59 -15.82
C LYS A 41 -3.57 -13.33 -17.06
N SER A 42 -3.52 -12.11 -17.61
CA SER A 42 -4.27 -11.71 -18.81
C SER A 42 -3.47 -11.90 -20.10
N GLN A 43 -2.32 -12.59 -20.06
CA GLN A 43 -1.56 -12.94 -21.26
C GLN A 43 -2.13 -14.22 -21.88
N PRO A 44 -2.46 -14.21 -23.19
CA PRO A 44 -2.81 -15.43 -23.93
C PRO A 44 -1.61 -16.38 -24.05
#